data_AF-A0A2V8YGF4-F1
#
_entry.id   AF-A0A2V8YGF4-F1
#
_cell.length_a   1.000
_cell.length_b   1.000
_cell.length_c   1.000
_cell.angle_alpha   90.00
_cell.angle_beta   90.00
_cell.angle_gamma   90.00
#
_symmetry.space_group_name_H-M   'P 1'
#
loop_
_entity.id
_entity.type
_entity.pdbx_description
1 polymer ?
#
loop_
_entity_poly.entity_id
_entity_poly.type
_entity_poly.pdbx_seq_one_letter_code
_entity_poly.pdbx_strand_id
1 'polypeptide(L)'
;MKSRIMYIECKGHEISGPARIGRVTFSKSGKSLYYQGRRFHTLSGSGFKANYADSETRVQYWISGCKRRGGDRLYSGTIEIDEDVREEYWTKIRNLPDQKDKKLIRCVGKYY
;
A
#
# COMPACT_ATOMS: atom_id res chain seq x y z
N MET A 1 -8.31 16.57 7.04
CA MET A 1 -7.52 15.32 7.10
C MET A 1 -6.86 15.15 5.75
N LYS A 2 -5.62 14.64 5.68
CA LYS A 2 -4.89 14.54 4.40
C LYS A 2 -5.05 13.14 3.83
N SER A 3 -5.49 13.02 2.58
CA SER A 3 -5.53 11.75 1.86
C SER A 3 -4.33 11.60 0.91
N ARG A 4 -3.89 10.35 0.69
CA ARG A 4 -2.78 10.01 -0.22
C ARG A 4 -3.00 8.62 -0.83
N ILE A 5 -2.55 8.43 -2.07
CA ILE A 5 -2.44 7.10 -2.68
C ILE A 5 -1.18 6.42 -2.13
N MET A 6 -1.34 5.24 -1.55
CA MET A 6 -0.28 4.50 -0.86
C MET A 6 -0.26 3.04 -1.33
N TYR A 7 0.91 2.43 -1.22
CA TYR A 7 1.08 0.99 -1.29
C TYR A 7 0.76 0.37 0.08
N ILE A 8 -0.02 -0.71 0.07
CA ILE A 8 -0.56 -1.37 1.25
C ILE A 8 -0.39 -2.88 1.07
N GLU A 9 0.41 -3.52 1.90
CA GLU A 9 0.64 -4.97 1.86
C GLU A 9 0.25 -5.60 3.19
N CYS A 10 -0.64 -6.58 3.13
CA CYS A 10 -0.97 -7.43 4.27
C CYS A 10 0.17 -8.42 4.50
N LYS A 11 0.69 -8.47 5.72
CA LYS A 11 1.68 -9.49 6.13
C LYS A 11 0.99 -10.71 6.71
N GLY A 12 -0.04 -10.52 7.55
CA GLY A 12 -0.71 -11.65 8.19
C GLY A 12 0.30 -12.52 8.94
N HIS A 13 0.27 -13.82 8.69
CA HIS A 13 1.24 -14.79 9.22
C HIS A 13 2.45 -15.01 8.28
N GLU A 14 2.50 -14.33 7.14
CA GLU A 14 3.51 -14.49 6.11
C GLU A 14 4.41 -13.25 5.97
N ILE A 15 5.56 -13.44 5.32
CA ILE A 15 6.51 -12.34 5.06
C ILE A 15 6.06 -11.49 3.86
N SER A 16 5.21 -12.04 2.98
CA SER A 16 4.62 -11.34 1.85
C SER A 16 3.21 -11.86 1.60
N GLY A 17 2.27 -10.95 1.36
CA GLY A 17 0.87 -11.30 1.16
C GLY A 17 0.19 -10.44 0.10
N PRO A 18 -1.15 -10.38 0.11
CA PRO A 18 -1.92 -9.53 -0.78
C PRO A 18 -1.48 -8.06 -0.66
N ALA A 19 -1.29 -7.40 -1.81
CA ALA A 19 -0.89 -6.00 -1.86
C ALA A 19 -1.79 -5.17 -2.75
N ARG A 20 -1.98 -3.90 -2.37
CA ARG A 20 -2.85 -2.94 -3.03
C ARG A 20 -2.20 -1.57 -3.16
N ILE A 21 -2.60 -0.85 -4.20
CA ILE A 21 -2.49 0.59 -4.30
C ILE A 21 -3.88 1.16 -4.00
N GLY A 22 -3.97 1.97 -2.94
CA GLY A 22 -5.25 2.48 -2.46
C GLY A 22 -5.15 3.86 -1.82
N ARG A 23 -6.29 4.55 -1.70
CA ARG A 23 -6.36 5.86 -1.06
C ARG A 23 -6.49 5.70 0.45
N VAL A 24 -5.53 6.24 1.19
CA VAL A 24 -5.59 6.31 2.65
C VAL A 24 -5.88 7.73 3.11
N THR A 25 -6.50 7.86 4.28
CA THR A 25 -6.68 9.14 4.98
C THR A 25 -5.91 9.12 6.29
N PHE A 26 -5.03 10.09 6.51
CA PHE A 26 -4.29 10.21 7.78
C PHE A 26 -5.14 10.91 8.85
N SER A 27 -5.01 10.44 10.09
CA SER A 27 -5.50 11.17 11.26
C SER A 27 -4.79 12.52 11.40
N LYS A 28 -5.36 13.46 12.18
CA LYS A 28 -4.75 14.78 12.42
C LYS A 28 -3.33 14.67 12.97
N SER A 29 -3.05 13.67 13.81
CA SER A 29 -1.73 13.44 14.40
C SER A 29 -0.77 12.64 13.51
N GLY A 30 -1.24 12.08 12.38
CA GLY A 30 -0.45 11.20 11.51
C GLY A 30 -0.12 9.83 12.10
N LYS A 31 -0.49 9.55 13.36
CA LYS A 31 -0.22 8.26 14.05
C LYS A 31 -1.12 7.12 13.59
N SER A 32 -2.20 7.44 12.88
CA SER A 32 -3.14 6.46 12.35
C SER A 32 -3.54 6.84 10.93
N LEU A 33 -3.92 5.84 10.16
CA LEU A 33 -4.51 6.01 8.83
C LEU A 33 -5.75 5.15 8.68
N TYR A 34 -6.62 5.55 7.76
CA TYR A 34 -7.87 4.88 7.44
C TYR A 34 -7.85 4.42 5.99
N TYR A 35 -8.27 3.18 5.75
CA TYR A 35 -8.35 2.58 4.42
C TYR A 35 -9.47 1.53 4.40
N GLN A 36 -10.38 1.62 3.41
CA GLN A 36 -11.54 0.72 3.25
C GLN A 36 -12.35 0.51 4.54
N GLY A 37 -12.65 1.61 5.25
CA GLY A 37 -13.39 1.56 6.53
C GLY A 37 -12.60 1.05 7.74
N ARG A 38 -11.37 0.58 7.54
CA ARG A 38 -10.50 0.05 8.60
C ARG A 38 -9.53 1.11 9.11
N ARG A 39 -9.18 1.04 10.40
CA ARG A 39 -8.21 1.93 11.05
C ARG A 39 -6.92 1.17 11.32
N PHE A 40 -5.80 1.81 10.98
CA PHE A 40 -4.46 1.27 11.19
C PHE A 40 -3.68 2.21 12.10
N HIS A 41 -2.86 1.64 12.97
CA HIS A 41 -1.96 2.37 13.86
C HIS A 41 -0.52 2.00 13.55
N THR A 42 0.37 2.99 13.66
CA THR A 42 1.80 2.75 13.47
C THR A 42 2.33 1.77 14.52
N LEU A 43 3.23 0.88 14.10
CA LEU A 43 3.99 0.00 14.97
C LEU A 43 5.23 0.69 15.54
N SER A 44 5.52 1.94 15.13
CA SER A 44 6.66 2.73 15.63
C SER A 44 8.00 1.99 15.57
N GLY A 45 8.21 1.15 14.54
CA GLY A 45 9.44 0.38 14.35
C GLY A 45 9.50 -0.97 15.07
N SER A 46 8.47 -1.34 15.85
CA SER A 46 8.42 -2.64 16.55
C SER A 46 7.95 -3.82 15.68
N GLY A 47 7.51 -3.57 14.45
CA GLY A 47 7.01 -4.62 13.54
C GLY A 47 8.13 -5.34 12.78
N PHE A 48 7.96 -6.64 12.55
CA PHE A 48 8.87 -7.42 11.71
C PHE A 48 8.45 -7.32 10.24
N LYS A 49 9.21 -6.56 9.43
CA LYS A 49 8.87 -6.25 8.02
C LYS A 49 7.47 -5.64 7.86
N ALA A 50 6.98 -4.98 8.91
CA ALA A 50 5.71 -4.30 8.98
C ALA A 50 5.86 -2.98 9.72
N ASN A 51 5.02 -2.00 9.41
CA ASN A 51 5.05 -0.67 10.03
C ASN A 51 3.69 -0.19 10.53
N TYR A 52 2.60 -0.89 10.19
CA TYR A 52 1.26 -0.65 10.72
C TYR A 52 0.61 -1.95 11.19
N ALA A 53 -0.35 -1.84 12.09
CA ALA A 53 -1.28 -2.92 12.40
C ALA A 53 -2.73 -2.42 12.32
N ASP A 54 -3.60 -3.29 11.85
CA ASP A 54 -5.04 -3.06 11.92
C ASP A 54 -5.49 -2.99 13.39
N SER A 55 -6.30 -1.98 13.72
CA SER A 55 -6.67 -1.69 15.10
C SER A 55 -7.61 -2.73 15.72
N GLU A 56 -8.34 -3.50 14.91
CA GLU A 56 -9.31 -4.49 15.39
C GLU A 56 -8.69 -5.89 15.41
N THR A 57 -8.12 -6.29 14.28
CA THR A 57 -7.61 -7.65 14.05
C THR A 57 -6.16 -7.86 14.46
N ARG A 58 -5.42 -6.77 14.72
CA ARG A 58 -3.97 -6.76 14.98
C ARG A 58 -3.10 -7.30 13.84
N VAL A 59 -3.68 -7.63 12.69
CA VAL A 59 -2.95 -8.05 11.50
C VAL A 59 -1.96 -6.96 11.11
N GLN A 60 -0.73 -7.37 10.83
CA GLN A 60 0.35 -6.46 10.48
C GLN A 60 0.40 -6.16 8.99
N TYR A 61 0.78 -4.93 8.66
CA TYR A 61 0.83 -4.38 7.32
C TYR A 61 2.13 -3.62 7.07
N TRP A 62 2.55 -3.63 5.81
CA TRP A 62 3.50 -2.66 5.29
C TRP A 62 2.76 -1.61 4.47
N ILE A 63 2.79 -0.35 4.91
CA ILE A 63 2.13 0.77 4.23
C ILE A 63 3.16 1.86 3.96
N SER A 64 3.34 2.21 2.69
CA SER A 64 4.34 3.20 2.25
C SER A 64 3.86 4.01 1.05
N GLY A 65 4.56 5.11 0.77
CA GLY A 65 4.31 5.85 -0.47
C GLY A 65 4.58 4.99 -1.69
N CYS A 66 3.80 5.21 -2.75
CA CYS A 66 4.01 4.54 -4.03
C CYS A 66 5.28 5.05 -4.71
N LYS A 67 6.09 4.15 -5.25
CA LYS A 67 7.30 4.50 -6.00
C LYS A 67 6.96 4.85 -7.45
N ARG A 68 7.45 6.00 -7.92
CA ARG A 68 7.28 6.42 -9.33
C ARG A 68 7.83 5.39 -10.32
N ARG A 69 8.92 4.70 -10.00
CA ARG A 69 9.51 3.63 -10.81
C ARG A 69 8.90 2.23 -10.57
N GLY A 70 7.97 2.09 -9.63
CA GLY A 70 7.44 0.80 -9.17
C GLY A 70 8.43 0.10 -8.23
N GLY A 71 8.33 -1.22 -8.10
CA GLY A 71 9.16 -1.99 -7.17
C GLY A 71 8.74 -1.80 -5.71
N ASP A 72 7.44 -1.63 -5.48
CA ASP A 72 6.86 -1.41 -4.14
C ASP A 72 6.92 -2.68 -3.28
N ARG A 73 6.83 -3.88 -3.88
CA ARG A 73 6.96 -5.15 -3.17
C ARG A 73 8.42 -5.46 -2.83
N LEU A 74 8.63 -6.08 -1.67
CA LEU A 74 9.92 -6.66 -1.28
C LEU A 74 10.20 -7.97 -2.02
N TYR A 75 9.18 -8.83 -2.11
CA TYR A 75 9.21 -10.12 -2.80
C TYR A 75 8.32 -10.10 -4.04
N SER A 76 8.59 -11.02 -4.97
CA SER A 76 7.78 -11.17 -6.17
C SER A 76 6.31 -11.40 -5.84
N GLY A 77 5.42 -10.85 -6.65
CA GLY A 77 3.97 -11.02 -6.48
C GLY A 77 3.18 -9.99 -7.25
N THR A 78 1.89 -9.91 -6.95
CA THR A 78 0.97 -9.00 -7.64
C THR A 78 0.59 -7.81 -6.75
N ILE A 79 0.24 -6.68 -7.37
CA ILE A 79 -0.33 -5.53 -6.67
C ILE A 79 -1.62 -5.15 -7.39
N GLU A 80 -2.74 -5.22 -6.69
CA GLU A 80 -4.03 -4.75 -7.18
C GLU A 80 -4.15 -3.23 -7.03
N ILE A 81 -4.84 -2.57 -7.94
CA ILE A 81 -5.05 -1.11 -7.89
C ILE A 81 -6.54 -0.85 -7.72
N ASP A 82 -6.90 -0.20 -6.62
CA ASP A 82 -8.29 0.14 -6.34
C ASP A 82 -8.84 1.05 -7.46
N GLU A 83 -10.12 0.87 -7.80
CA GLU A 83 -10.77 1.54 -8.94
C GLU A 83 -10.71 3.07 -8.82
N ASP A 84 -10.95 3.62 -7.62
CA ASP A 84 -11.02 5.06 -7.36
C ASP A 84 -9.69 5.81 -7.49
N VAL A 85 -8.57 5.08 -7.45
CA VAL A 85 -7.21 5.66 -7.56
C VAL A 85 -6.50 5.30 -8.86
N ARG A 86 -7.07 4.41 -9.67
CA ARG A 86 -6.33 3.77 -10.76
C ARG A 86 -5.75 4.76 -11.77
N GLU A 87 -6.60 5.64 -12.29
CA GLU A 87 -6.18 6.62 -13.28
C GLU A 87 -5.17 7.61 -12.68
N GLU A 88 -5.42 8.11 -11.47
CA GLU A 88 -4.50 9.03 -10.78
C GLU A 88 -3.14 8.38 -10.52
N TYR A 89 -3.12 7.11 -10.08
CA TYR A 89 -1.90 6.37 -9.86
C TYR A 89 -1.07 6.22 -11.15
N TRP A 90 -1.70 5.79 -12.25
CA TRP A 90 -0.97 5.59 -13.51
C TRP A 90 -0.49 6.91 -14.12
N THR A 91 -1.33 7.93 -14.11
CA THR A 91 -1.02 9.21 -14.78
C THR A 91 -0.13 10.12 -13.93
N LYS A 92 -0.41 10.27 -12.63
CA LYS A 92 0.28 11.25 -11.76
C LYS A 92 1.45 10.65 -10.99
N ILE A 93 1.36 9.38 -10.58
CA ILE A 93 2.42 8.75 -9.77
C ILE A 93 3.41 8.01 -10.66
N ARG A 94 2.93 7.16 -11.56
CA ARG A 94 3.79 6.35 -12.45
C ARG A 94 4.23 7.11 -13.70
N ASN A 95 3.48 8.14 -14.11
CA ASN A 95 3.68 8.86 -15.37
C ASN A 95 3.64 7.92 -16.59
N LEU A 96 2.67 7.01 -16.59
CA LEU A 96 2.43 5.99 -17.61
C LEU A 96 0.93 5.98 -17.96
N PRO A 97 0.42 7.01 -18.64
CA PRO A 97 -1.01 7.17 -18.91
C PRO A 97 -1.61 6.02 -19.72
N ASP A 98 -0.84 5.39 -20.61
CA ASP A 98 -1.27 4.26 -21.44
C ASP A 98 -1.56 2.99 -20.63
N GLN A 99 -1.21 2.99 -19.34
CA GLN A 99 -1.46 1.86 -18.44
C GLN A 99 -2.68 2.06 -17.55
N LYS A 100 -3.45 3.15 -17.72
CA LYS A 100 -4.57 3.52 -16.85
C LYS A 100 -5.64 2.43 -16.68
N ASP A 101 -5.79 1.52 -17.64
CA ASP A 101 -6.77 0.43 -17.58
C ASP A 101 -6.26 -0.81 -16.82
N LYS A 102 -4.94 -0.86 -16.52
CA LYS A 102 -4.35 -1.98 -15.78
C LYS A 102 -4.78 -1.93 -14.32
N LYS A 103 -5.42 -3.00 -13.88
CA LYS A 103 -5.87 -3.20 -12.49
C LYS A 103 -4.87 -3.96 -11.63
N LEU A 104 -3.91 -4.62 -12.27
CA LEU A 104 -2.97 -5.54 -11.63
C LEU A 104 -1.55 -5.27 -12.15
N ILE A 105 -0.60 -5.15 -11.23
CA ILE A 105 0.83 -5.07 -11.52
C ILE A 105 1.48 -6.38 -11.11
N ARG A 106 2.30 -6.97 -11.98
CA ARG A 106 3.24 -8.02 -11.59
C ARG A 106 4.56 -7.38 -11.21
N CYS A 107 5.06 -7.68 -10.02
CA CYS A 107 6.32 -7.13 -9.49
C CYS A 107 7.26 -8.29 -9.17
N VAL A 108 8.52 -8.18 -9.57
CA VAL A 108 9.56 -9.19 -9.33
C VAL A 108 10.15 -9.14 -7.91
N GLY A 109 9.89 -8.06 -7.17
CA GLY A 109 10.48 -7.82 -5.85
C GLY A 109 11.75 -6.96 -5.93
N LYS A 110 12.36 -6.66 -4.78
CA LYS A 110 13.54 -5.77 -4.69
C LYS A 110 14.86 -6.48 -4.96
N TYR A 111 14.91 -7.80 -4.80
CA TYR A 111 16.13 -8.61 -4.83
C TYR A 111 16.24 -9.54 -6.04
N TYR A 112 15.45 -9.27 -7.09
CA TYR A 112 15.53 -9.94 -8.39
C TYR A 112 15.68 -8.89 -9.48
#